data_AF-A0A959NXB6-F1
#
_entry.id   AF-A0A959NXB6-F1
#
_cell.length_a   1.000
_cell.length_b   1.000
_cell.length_c   1.000
_cell.angle_alpha   90.00
_cell.angle_beta   90.00
_cell.angle_gamma   90.00
#
_symmetry.space_group_name_H-M   'P 1'
#
loop_
_entity.id
_entity.type
_entity.pdbx_description
1 polymer ?
#
loop_
_entity_poly.entity_id
_entity_poly.type
_entity_poly.pdbx_seq_one_letter_code
_entity_poly.pdbx_strand_id
1 'polypeptide(L)'
;MKRLIPITVIFLLIIFNDSSLLAQQSQTVPLPNIGINLGTSDNPDDIAVTLQLLLLLTILSLAPSILIMTTSYLRIIIVFHFLKNALGTQQMPPNQLLAGVALFITFFVMAPTWNEFHEKALKPYLDKEINIEEAYDKGIEPLRKFMLKNTRQEELKFFLELANMPRPNTQAELPIHVLIPSFVLS
;
A
#
# COMPACT_ATOMS: atom_id res chain seq x y z
N MET A 1 61.29 26.13 9.39
CA MET A 1 59.83 25.91 9.57
C MET A 1 59.00 25.95 8.27
N LYS A 2 59.58 26.00 7.05
CA LYS A 2 58.81 26.10 5.78
C LYS A 2 58.52 24.76 5.05
N ARG A 3 58.92 23.60 5.61
CA ARG A 3 58.74 22.27 4.98
C ARG A 3 57.68 21.37 5.64
N LEU A 4 57.07 21.81 6.74
CA LEU A 4 56.03 21.06 7.46
C LEU A 4 54.61 21.37 6.98
N ILE A 5 54.36 22.57 6.44
CA ILE A 5 53.06 23.00 5.91
C ILE A 5 52.52 22.07 4.80
N PRO A 6 53.29 21.62 3.78
CA PRO A 6 52.73 20.76 2.74
C PRO A 6 52.36 19.36 3.26
N ILE A 7 53.06 18.87 4.29
CA ILE A 7 52.80 17.54 4.88
C ILE A 7 51.51 17.58 5.71
N THR A 8 51.27 18.67 6.45
CA THR A 8 50.02 18.84 7.22
C THR A 8 48.81 19.03 6.30
N VAL A 9 48.97 19.71 5.15
CA VAL A 9 47.90 19.88 4.15
C VAL A 9 47.58 18.56 3.45
N ILE A 10 48.58 17.74 3.14
CA ILE A 10 48.37 16.39 2.57
C ILE A 10 47.70 15.46 3.58
N PHE A 11 48.08 15.53 4.86
CA PHE A 11 47.46 14.74 5.91
C PHE A 11 45.99 15.15 6.16
N LEU A 12 45.68 16.45 6.08
CA LEU A 12 44.32 16.97 6.20
C LEU A 12 43.43 16.64 4.98
N LEU A 13 44.02 16.55 3.78
CA LEU A 13 43.34 16.13 2.55
C LEU A 13 43.00 14.63 2.53
N ILE A 14 43.82 13.78 3.16
CA ILE A 14 43.57 12.34 3.26
C ILE A 14 42.39 12.08 4.21
N ILE A 15 42.33 12.77 5.36
CA ILE A 15 41.24 12.59 6.34
C ILE A 15 39.89 13.07 5.79
N PHE A 16 39.85 14.09 4.93
CA PHE A 16 38.60 14.56 4.33
C PHE A 16 38.05 13.63 3.25
N ASN A 17 38.89 12.82 2.60
CA ASN A 17 38.47 11.93 1.51
C ASN A 17 37.84 10.61 1.99
N ASP A 18 38.00 10.22 3.25
CA ASP A 18 37.44 8.97 3.79
C ASP A 18 35.93 9.06 4.14
N SER A 19 35.33 10.25 4.05
CA SER A 19 33.90 10.44 4.33
C SER A 19 32.97 9.84 3.26
N SER A 20 33.50 9.29 2.17
CA SER A 20 32.73 8.54 1.16
C SER A 20 32.63 7.02 1.43
N LEU A 21 33.13 6.51 2.57
CA LEU A 21 33.11 5.08 2.92
C LEU A 21 31.88 4.63 3.74
N LEU A 22 30.77 5.37 3.69
CA LEU A 22 29.42 4.82 3.94
C LEU A 22 28.74 4.44 2.62
N ALA A 23 29.49 3.89 1.67
CA ALA A 23 28.92 3.12 0.58
C ALA A 23 28.35 1.84 1.17
N GLN A 24 27.04 1.88 1.39
CA GLN A 24 26.17 0.74 1.66
C GLN A 24 26.64 -0.46 0.83
N GLN A 25 27.20 -1.47 1.49
CA GLN A 25 27.43 -2.78 0.89
C GLN A 25 26.06 -3.28 0.43
N SER A 26 25.79 -3.07 -0.85
CA SER A 26 24.68 -3.68 -1.54
C SER A 26 25.05 -5.15 -1.62
N GLN A 27 24.66 -5.94 -0.62
CA GLN A 27 24.47 -7.36 -0.83
C GLN A 27 23.46 -7.46 -1.97
N THR A 28 23.96 -7.69 -3.19
CA THR A 28 23.14 -8.01 -4.34
C THR A 28 22.48 -9.33 -4.00
N VAL A 29 21.29 -9.24 -3.40
CA VAL A 29 20.34 -10.35 -3.39
C VAL A 29 20.28 -10.82 -4.84
N PRO A 30 20.63 -12.06 -5.17
CA PRO A 30 20.50 -12.57 -6.53
C PRO A 30 19.00 -12.63 -6.83
N LEU A 31 18.44 -11.51 -7.27
CA LEU A 31 17.10 -11.43 -7.80
C LEU A 31 17.11 -12.21 -9.11
N PRO A 32 16.08 -13.04 -9.37
CA PRO A 32 15.84 -13.60 -10.70
C PRO A 32 15.92 -12.48 -11.74
N ASN A 33 16.71 -12.70 -12.81
CA ASN A 33 16.82 -11.73 -13.89
C ASN A 33 15.51 -11.70 -14.69
N ILE A 34 14.61 -10.80 -14.29
CA ILE A 34 13.36 -10.53 -14.98
C ILE A 34 13.65 -9.45 -16.01
N GLY A 35 14.12 -9.85 -17.19
CA GLY A 35 14.29 -8.98 -18.33
C GLY A 35 12.98 -8.83 -19.08
N ILE A 36 12.44 -7.61 -19.19
CA ILE A 36 11.37 -7.32 -20.14
C ILE A 36 12.01 -7.18 -21.51
N ASN A 37 12.06 -8.27 -22.28
CA ASN A 37 12.48 -8.24 -23.68
C ASN A 37 11.27 -7.82 -24.52
N LEU A 38 11.19 -6.55 -24.92
CA LEU A 38 10.21 -6.10 -25.91
C LEU A 38 10.70 -6.46 -27.32
N GLY A 39 10.63 -7.74 -27.67
CA GLY A 39 10.75 -8.22 -29.04
C GLY A 39 9.41 -8.13 -29.76
N THR A 40 9.41 -7.82 -31.06
CA THR A 40 8.24 -8.00 -31.91
C THR A 40 8.06 -9.51 -32.15
N SER A 41 7.13 -10.16 -31.43
CA SER A 41 6.68 -11.50 -31.82
C SER A 41 5.60 -11.36 -32.89
N ASP A 42 5.76 -12.03 -34.02
CA ASP A 42 4.78 -12.03 -35.14
C ASP A 42 3.53 -12.89 -34.83
N ASN A 43 3.48 -13.57 -33.66
CA ASN A 43 2.35 -14.36 -33.22
C ASN A 43 1.41 -13.54 -32.31
N PRO A 44 0.13 -13.35 -32.68
CA PRO A 44 -0.86 -12.62 -31.87
C PRO A 44 -1.05 -13.15 -30.44
N ASP A 45 -0.85 -14.45 -30.23
CA ASP A 45 -0.99 -15.10 -28.91
C ASP A 45 0.10 -14.68 -27.91
N ASP A 46 1.35 -14.50 -28.37
CA ASP A 46 2.46 -14.04 -27.51
C ASP A 46 2.26 -12.58 -27.06
N ILE A 47 1.67 -11.76 -27.93
CA ILE A 47 1.33 -10.37 -27.62
C ILE A 47 0.21 -10.32 -26.56
N ALA A 48 -0.80 -11.20 -26.66
CA ALA A 48 -1.88 -11.28 -25.67
C ALA A 48 -1.37 -11.70 -24.28
N VAL A 49 -0.48 -12.70 -24.21
CA VAL A 49 0.13 -13.14 -22.93
C VAL A 49 0.99 -12.03 -22.32
N THR A 50 1.81 -11.36 -23.14
CA THR A 50 2.65 -10.25 -22.68
C THR A 50 1.80 -9.09 -22.14
N LEU A 51 0.72 -8.74 -22.84
CA LEU A 51 -0.20 -7.68 -22.41
C LEU A 51 -0.96 -8.06 -21.13
N GLN A 52 -1.38 -9.33 -21.00
CA GLN A 52 -2.01 -9.85 -19.79
C GLN A 52 -1.06 -9.79 -18.59
N LEU A 53 0.22 -10.16 -18.77
CA LEU A 53 1.23 -10.06 -17.73
C LEU A 53 1.49 -8.60 -17.33
N LEU A 54 1.57 -7.69 -18.30
CA LEU A 54 1.70 -6.26 -18.05
C LEU A 54 0.53 -5.72 -17.21
N LEU A 55 -0.70 -6.12 -17.55
CA LEU A 55 -1.91 -5.73 -16.80
C LEU A 55 -1.88 -6.30 -15.38
N LEU A 56 -1.49 -7.57 -15.20
CA LEU A 56 -1.33 -8.21 -13.90
C LEU A 56 -0.31 -7.48 -13.02
N LEU A 57 0.86 -7.15 -13.56
CA LEU A 57 1.91 -6.39 -12.86
C LEU A 57 1.43 -4.98 -12.46
N THR A 58 0.64 -4.35 -13.32
CA THR A 58 0.06 -3.03 -13.05
C THR A 58 -0.90 -3.10 -11.86
N ILE A 59 -1.81 -4.09 -11.85
CA ILE A 59 -2.73 -4.30 -10.72
C ILE A 59 -1.94 -4.62 -9.44
N LEU A 60 -0.93 -5.49 -9.53
CA LEU A 60 -0.10 -5.87 -8.39
C LEU A 60 0.66 -4.68 -7.79
N SER A 61 1.11 -3.75 -8.63
CA SER A 61 1.75 -2.52 -8.17
C SER A 61 0.80 -1.57 -7.43
N LEU A 62 -0.49 -1.58 -7.77
CA LEU A 62 -1.52 -0.75 -7.11
C LEU A 62 -2.09 -1.40 -5.84
N ALA A 63 -1.99 -2.72 -5.71
CA ALA A 63 -2.55 -3.48 -4.60
C ALA A 63 -2.14 -2.97 -3.20
N PRO A 64 -0.88 -2.57 -2.92
CA PRO A 64 -0.49 -2.07 -1.60
C PRO A 64 -1.22 -0.77 -1.24
N SER A 65 -1.37 0.14 -2.21
CA SER A 65 -2.07 1.41 -2.01
C SER A 65 -3.56 1.21 -1.76
N ILE A 66 -4.19 0.29 -2.50
CA ILE A 66 -5.60 -0.06 -2.31
C ILE A 66 -5.81 -0.63 -0.90
N LEU A 67 -4.96 -1.57 -0.47
CA LEU A 67 -5.04 -2.15 0.88
C LEU A 67 -4.94 -1.08 1.97
N ILE A 68 -4.06 -0.11 1.80
CA ILE A 68 -3.92 1.00 2.75
C ILE A 68 -5.20 1.86 2.78
N MET A 69 -5.82 2.13 1.64
CA MET A 69 -7.04 2.96 1.54
C MET A 69 -8.31 2.27 2.04
N THR A 70 -8.42 0.94 1.91
CA THR A 70 -9.62 0.19 2.30
C THR A 70 -9.58 -0.35 3.73
N THR A 71 -8.54 -0.04 4.50
CA THR A 71 -8.34 -0.52 5.87
C THR A 71 -8.25 0.65 6.85
N SER A 72 -8.06 0.36 8.15
CA SER A 72 -7.88 1.39 9.18
C SER A 72 -6.54 2.13 9.12
N TYR A 73 -5.62 1.74 8.23
CA TYR A 73 -4.25 2.26 8.23
C TYR A 73 -4.19 3.79 8.16
N LEU A 74 -4.94 4.40 7.22
CA LEU A 74 -4.92 5.85 7.00
C LEU A 74 -5.29 6.64 8.26
N ARG A 75 -6.33 6.21 8.99
CA ARG A 75 -6.75 6.90 10.21
C ARG A 75 -5.69 6.84 11.30
N ILE A 76 -5.08 5.67 11.47
CA ILE A 76 -4.04 5.45 12.50
C ILE A 76 -2.81 6.30 12.18
N ILE A 77 -2.32 6.25 10.93
CA ILE A 77 -1.10 6.97 10.55
C ILE A 77 -1.30 8.49 10.61
N ILE A 78 -2.48 8.99 10.26
CA ILE A 78 -2.82 10.43 10.36
C ILE A 78 -2.80 10.89 11.81
N VAL A 79 -3.42 10.13 12.73
CA VAL A 79 -3.40 10.45 14.17
C VAL A 79 -1.97 10.47 14.70
N PHE A 80 -1.13 9.51 14.30
CA PHE A 80 0.28 9.49 14.69
C PHE A 80 1.08 10.67 14.12
N HIS A 81 0.78 11.12 12.90
CA HIS A 81 1.39 12.32 12.34
C HIS A 81 0.99 13.59 13.12
N PHE A 82 -0.28 13.72 13.48
CA PHE A 82 -0.73 14.82 14.32
C PHE A 82 -0.08 14.79 15.70
N LEU A 83 0.02 13.62 16.32
CA LEU A 83 0.72 13.45 17.60
C LEU A 83 2.19 13.85 17.48
N LYS A 84 2.88 13.38 16.44
CA LYS A 84 4.27 13.76 16.17
C LYS A 84 4.42 15.28 16.03
N ASN A 85 3.56 15.92 15.25
CA ASN A 85 3.61 17.37 15.06
C ASN A 85 3.31 18.14 16.36
N ALA A 86 2.40 17.63 17.19
CA ALA A 86 2.06 18.23 18.47
C ALA A 86 3.20 18.16 19.51
N LEU A 87 4.10 17.17 19.41
CA LEU A 87 5.26 17.04 20.31
C LEU A 87 6.35 18.10 20.06
N GLY A 88 6.31 18.82 18.94
CA GLY A 88 7.28 19.88 18.62
C GLY A 88 8.72 19.38 18.42
N THR A 89 8.94 18.07 18.36
CA THR A 89 10.25 17.45 18.20
C THR A 89 10.60 17.33 16.72
N GLN A 90 11.82 17.73 16.32
CA GLN A 90 12.14 17.84 14.90
C GLN A 90 12.32 16.49 14.18
N GLN A 91 12.68 15.41 14.87
CA GLN A 91 13.04 14.15 14.21
C GLN A 91 12.65 12.85 14.95
N MET A 92 12.07 12.94 16.15
CA MET A 92 11.66 11.76 16.91
C MET A 92 10.16 11.83 17.20
N PRO A 93 9.36 10.80 16.86
CA PRO A 93 9.74 9.50 16.26
C PRO A 93 9.93 9.52 14.73
N PRO A 94 10.78 8.62 14.16
CA PRO A 94 10.94 8.50 12.70
C PRO A 94 9.63 8.09 11.99
N ASN A 95 9.36 8.66 10.81
CA ASN A 95 8.15 8.35 10.03
C ASN A 95 8.02 6.84 9.70
N GLN A 96 9.15 6.18 9.43
CA GLN A 96 9.18 4.75 9.13
C GLN A 96 8.75 3.90 10.33
N LEU A 97 9.08 4.32 11.56
CA LEU A 97 8.63 3.64 12.77
C LEU A 97 7.12 3.81 12.96
N LEU A 98 6.61 5.04 12.79
CA LEU A 98 5.16 5.30 12.88
C LEU A 98 4.37 4.50 11.84
N ALA A 99 4.88 4.40 10.61
CA ALA A 99 4.28 3.59 9.56
C ALA A 99 4.26 2.09 9.92
N GLY A 100 5.36 1.57 10.48
CA GLY A 100 5.42 0.17 10.94
C GLY A 100 4.44 -0.12 12.08
N VAL A 101 4.38 0.74 13.09
CA VAL A 101 3.43 0.61 14.20
C VAL A 101 1.98 0.71 13.69
N ALA A 102 1.70 1.65 12.79
CA ALA A 102 0.38 1.79 12.19
C ALA A 102 -0.06 0.53 11.43
N LEU A 103 0.86 -0.14 10.73
CA LEU A 103 0.59 -1.40 10.04
C LEU A 103 0.22 -2.53 11.02
N PHE A 104 0.99 -2.69 12.10
CA PHE A 104 0.70 -3.73 13.11
C PHE A 104 -0.63 -3.49 13.81
N ILE A 105 -0.94 -2.25 14.18
CA ILE A 105 -2.24 -1.91 14.76
C ILE A 105 -3.36 -2.14 13.74
N THR A 106 -3.12 -1.85 12.45
CA THR A 106 -4.09 -2.15 11.39
C THR A 106 -4.41 -3.64 11.33
N PHE A 107 -3.40 -4.52 11.34
CA PHE A 107 -3.64 -5.97 11.38
C PHE A 107 -4.41 -6.39 12.63
N PHE A 108 -4.09 -5.81 13.79
CA PHE A 108 -4.81 -6.10 15.03
C PHE A 108 -6.29 -5.69 14.96
N VAL A 109 -6.57 -4.46 14.50
CA VAL A 109 -7.95 -3.92 14.40
C VAL A 109 -8.78 -4.66 13.36
N MET A 110 -8.15 -5.05 12.25
CA MET A 110 -8.82 -5.69 11.12
C MET A 110 -8.87 -7.22 11.21
N ALA A 111 -8.27 -7.84 12.23
CA ALA A 111 -8.33 -9.28 12.47
C ALA A 111 -9.73 -9.92 12.23
N PRO A 112 -10.86 -9.36 12.75
CA PRO A 112 -12.18 -9.95 12.50
C PRO A 112 -12.58 -9.93 11.01
N THR A 113 -12.23 -8.87 10.28
CA THR A 113 -12.53 -8.76 8.84
C THR A 113 -11.69 -9.76 8.03
N TRP A 114 -10.42 -9.94 8.39
CA TRP A 114 -9.56 -10.93 7.76
C TRP A 114 -10.02 -12.37 8.01
N ASN A 115 -10.50 -12.67 9.23
CA ASN A 115 -11.05 -13.98 9.55
C ASN A 115 -12.33 -14.26 8.74
N GLU A 116 -13.25 -13.30 8.67
CA GLU A 116 -14.49 -13.44 7.90
C GLU A 116 -14.19 -13.60 6.39
N PHE A 117 -13.23 -12.85 5.85
CA PHE A 117 -12.74 -13.02 4.48
C PHE A 117 -12.14 -14.42 4.25
N HIS A 118 -11.34 -14.90 5.19
CA HIS A 118 -10.70 -16.21 5.09
C HIS A 118 -11.74 -17.34 5.04
N GLU A 119 -12.71 -17.31 5.95
CA GLU A 119 -13.75 -18.35 6.05
C GLU A 119 -14.73 -18.33 4.87
N LYS A 120 -15.14 -17.14 4.41
CA LYS A 120 -16.19 -17.01 3.39
C LYS A 120 -15.69 -17.07 1.95
N ALA A 121 -14.45 -16.66 1.70
CA ALA A 121 -13.93 -16.51 0.35
C ALA A 121 -12.64 -17.31 0.11
N LEU A 122 -11.61 -17.09 0.94
CA LEU A 122 -10.29 -17.67 0.64
C LEU A 122 -10.27 -19.20 0.80
N LYS A 123 -10.78 -19.71 1.92
CA LYS A 123 -10.78 -21.15 2.21
C LYS A 123 -11.63 -21.93 1.19
N PRO A 124 -12.90 -21.57 0.92
CA PRO A 124 -13.70 -22.28 -0.08
C PRO A 124 -13.12 -22.19 -1.49
N TYR A 125 -12.42 -21.09 -1.84
CA TYR A 125 -11.73 -20.98 -3.12
C TYR A 125 -10.53 -21.93 -3.23
N LEU A 126 -9.72 -22.03 -2.17
CA LEU A 126 -8.59 -22.96 -2.12
C LEU A 126 -9.04 -24.43 -2.11
N ASP A 127 -10.17 -24.70 -1.46
CA ASP A 127 -10.82 -26.02 -1.43
C ASP A 127 -11.58 -26.34 -2.74
N LYS A 128 -11.56 -25.40 -3.71
CA LYS A 128 -12.23 -25.50 -5.03
C LYS A 128 -13.75 -25.67 -4.94
N GLU A 129 -14.35 -25.21 -3.86
CA GLU A 129 -15.81 -25.22 -3.65
C GLU A 129 -16.49 -24.06 -4.38
N ILE A 130 -15.78 -22.96 -4.60
CA ILE A 130 -16.29 -21.76 -5.29
C ILE A 130 -15.33 -21.31 -6.40
N ASN A 131 -15.89 -20.67 -7.43
CA ASN A 131 -15.11 -20.03 -8.49
C ASN A 131 -14.54 -18.68 -8.05
N ILE A 132 -13.59 -18.14 -8.81
CA ILE A 132 -12.94 -16.85 -8.50
C ILE A 132 -13.92 -15.67 -8.44
N GLU A 133 -14.97 -15.68 -9.27
CA GLU A 133 -16.01 -14.66 -9.29
C GLU A 133 -16.83 -14.67 -7.99
N GLU A 134 -17.25 -15.85 -7.55
CA GLU A 134 -17.98 -16.00 -6.29
C GLU A 134 -17.09 -15.72 -5.08
N ALA A 135 -15.80 -16.08 -5.14
CA ALA A 135 -14.82 -15.72 -4.14
C ALA A 135 -14.62 -14.20 -4.03
N TYR A 136 -14.66 -13.49 -5.16
CA TYR A 136 -14.62 -12.03 -5.18
C TYR A 136 -15.86 -11.42 -4.52
N ASP A 137 -17.05 -11.89 -4.88
CA ASP A 137 -18.31 -11.37 -4.35
C ASP A 137 -18.47 -11.62 -2.84
N LYS A 138 -18.10 -12.81 -2.37
CA LYS A 138 -18.10 -13.13 -0.93
C LYS A 138 -16.95 -12.45 -0.20
N GLY A 139 -15.80 -12.26 -0.86
CA GLY A 139 -14.61 -11.66 -0.27
C GLY A 139 -14.75 -10.15 -0.05
N ILE A 140 -15.56 -9.47 -0.87
CA ILE A 140 -15.73 -8.02 -0.76
C ILE A 140 -16.73 -7.62 0.33
N GLU A 141 -17.63 -8.53 0.73
CA GLU A 141 -18.68 -8.28 1.71
C GLU A 141 -18.12 -7.86 3.10
N PRO A 142 -17.13 -8.56 3.70
CA PRO A 142 -16.56 -8.17 4.99
C PRO A 142 -15.87 -6.80 4.94
N LEU A 143 -15.16 -6.51 3.84
CA LEU A 143 -14.53 -5.21 3.63
C LEU A 143 -15.58 -4.09 3.51
N ARG A 144 -16.64 -4.33 2.75
CA ARG A 144 -17.76 -3.39 2.60
C ARG A 144 -18.41 -3.08 3.94
N LYS A 145 -18.67 -4.11 4.75
CA LYS A 145 -19.23 -3.99 6.10
C LYS A 145 -18.31 -3.19 7.03
N PHE A 146 -17.00 -3.45 6.97
CA PHE A 146 -16.02 -2.68 7.74
C PHE A 146 -16.04 -1.19 7.34
N MET A 147 -15.98 -0.87 6.04
CA MET A 147 -16.00 0.51 5.56
C MET A 147 -17.29 1.23 5.95
N LEU A 148 -18.45 0.59 5.75
CA LEU A 148 -19.76 1.17 6.08
C LEU A 148 -19.90 1.49 7.58
N LYS A 149 -19.47 0.58 8.45
CA LYS A 149 -19.48 0.80 9.90
C LYS A 149 -18.65 2.01 10.31
N ASN A 150 -17.62 2.31 9.53
CA ASN A 150 -16.64 3.34 9.82
C ASN A 150 -16.86 4.62 9.00
N THR A 151 -17.90 4.70 8.17
CA THR A 151 -18.19 5.86 7.31
C THR A 151 -19.36 6.67 7.87
N ARG A 152 -19.19 7.99 8.00
CA ARG A 152 -20.29 8.89 8.36
C ARG A 152 -21.37 8.89 7.28
N GLN A 153 -22.63 8.91 7.70
CA GLN A 153 -23.79 8.97 6.80
C GLN A 153 -23.83 10.24 5.94
N GLU A 154 -23.31 11.35 6.48
CA GLU A 154 -23.22 12.63 5.77
C GLU A 154 -22.27 12.55 4.56
N GLU A 155 -21.09 11.96 4.74
CA GLU A 155 -20.12 11.75 3.65
C GLU A 155 -20.67 10.81 2.58
N LEU A 156 -21.34 9.74 3.03
CA LEU A 156 -21.96 8.79 2.12
C LEU A 156 -23.04 9.45 1.25
N LYS A 157 -23.89 10.28 1.87
CA LYS A 157 -24.91 11.04 1.18
C LYS A 157 -24.29 12.04 0.19
N PHE A 158 -23.23 12.73 0.59
CA PHE A 158 -22.52 13.67 -0.27
C PHE A 158 -22.00 13.02 -1.54
N PHE A 159 -21.30 11.88 -1.45
CA PHE A 159 -20.80 11.18 -2.64
C PHE A 159 -21.91 10.53 -3.48
N LEU A 160 -23.02 10.10 -2.88
CA LEU A 160 -24.20 9.63 -3.62
C LEU A 160 -24.83 10.76 -4.46
N GLU A 161 -24.95 11.94 -3.88
CA GLU A 161 -25.46 13.13 -4.57
C GLU A 161 -24.53 13.56 -5.70
N LEU A 162 -23.21 13.55 -5.47
CA LEU A 162 -22.21 13.82 -6.52
C LEU A 162 -22.28 12.82 -7.68
N ALA A 163 -22.56 11.56 -7.38
CA ALA A 163 -22.70 10.52 -8.40
C ALA A 163 -24.07 10.52 -9.11
N ASN A 164 -24.98 11.44 -8.76
CA ASN A 164 -26.36 11.47 -9.25
C ASN A 164 -27.11 10.13 -9.10
N MET A 165 -26.81 9.38 -8.02
CA MET A 165 -27.43 8.09 -7.77
C MET A 165 -28.58 8.21 -6.76
N PRO A 166 -29.68 7.45 -6.94
CA PRO A 166 -30.72 7.36 -5.93
C PRO A 166 -30.16 6.75 -4.65
N ARG A 167 -30.76 7.07 -3.51
CA ARG A 167 -30.38 6.45 -2.24
C ARG A 167 -30.63 4.94 -2.32
N PRO A 168 -29.60 4.09 -2.14
CA PRO A 168 -29.77 2.65 -2.18
C PRO A 168 -30.67 2.18 -1.03
N ASN A 169 -31.51 1.17 -1.27
CA ASN A 169 -32.39 0.61 -0.25
C ASN A 169 -31.61 -0.31 0.70
N THR A 170 -30.54 -0.91 0.19
CA THR A 170 -29.74 -1.91 0.90
C THR A 170 -28.27 -1.53 0.89
N GLN A 171 -27.55 -1.81 1.98
CA GLN A 171 -26.10 -1.61 2.09
C GLN A 171 -25.29 -2.34 1.00
N ALA A 172 -25.84 -3.42 0.44
CA ALA A 172 -25.23 -4.20 -0.63
C ALA A 172 -25.31 -3.52 -2.01
N GLU A 173 -26.28 -2.63 -2.22
CA GLU A 173 -26.45 -1.91 -3.49
C GLU A 173 -25.47 -0.74 -3.63
N LEU A 174 -24.77 -0.37 -2.54
CA LEU A 174 -23.86 0.76 -2.56
C LEU A 174 -22.62 0.45 -3.40
N PRO A 175 -22.35 1.22 -4.47
CA PRO A 175 -21.18 0.99 -5.30
C PRO A 175 -19.88 1.30 -4.56
N ILE A 176 -18.87 0.47 -4.80
CA ILE A 176 -17.56 0.59 -4.15
C ILE A 176 -16.87 1.91 -4.52
N HIS A 177 -17.08 2.41 -5.73
CA HIS A 177 -16.53 3.69 -6.19
C HIS A 177 -17.10 4.91 -5.43
N VAL A 178 -18.23 4.76 -4.73
CA VAL A 178 -18.77 5.78 -3.80
C VAL A 178 -18.33 5.50 -2.36
N LEU A 179 -18.35 4.23 -1.96
CA LEU A 179 -18.02 3.84 -0.58
C LEU A 179 -16.57 4.16 -0.20
N ILE A 180 -15.61 3.82 -1.07
CA ILE A 180 -14.18 4.05 -0.78
C ILE A 180 -13.87 5.53 -0.52
N PRO A 181 -14.22 6.48 -1.42
CA PRO A 181 -13.92 7.89 -1.16
C PRO A 181 -14.68 8.44 0.06
N SER A 182 -15.92 7.99 0.29
CA SER A 182 -16.68 8.35 1.49
C SER A 182 -15.99 7.87 2.78
N PHE A 183 -15.45 6.65 2.77
CA PHE A 183 -14.72 6.07 3.89
C PHE A 183 -13.42 6.80 4.19
N VAL A 184 -12.65 7.16 3.15
CA VAL A 184 -11.37 7.86 3.29
C VAL A 184 -11.55 9.29 3.83
N LEU A 185 -12.64 9.97 3.44
CA LEU A 185 -12.95 11.31 3.93
C LEU A 185 -13.54 11.30 5.37
N SER A 186 -14.11 10.16 5.77
CA SER A 186 -14.65 9.93 7.09
C SER A 186 -13.57 9.73 8.14
#